data_AF-A0A7X7E1W9-F1
#
_entry.id   AF-A0A7X7E1W9-F1
#
_cell.length_a   1.000
_cell.length_b   1.000
_cell.length_c   1.000
_cell.angle_alpha   90.00
_cell.angle_beta   90.00
_cell.angle_gamma   90.00
#
_symmetry.space_group_name_H-M   'P 1'
#
loop_
_entity.id
_entity.type
_entity.pdbx_description
1 polymer ?
#
loop_
_entity_poly.entity_id
_entity_poly.type
_entity_poly.pdbx_seq_one_letter_code
_entity_poly.pdbx_strand_id
1 'polypeptide(L)'
;ELIRNLKMTVANLEDSKQLIRASGSVGANYIEANDSLGNKDFLMHMRISRKEAKESRFWLRLLYVGDDNALKEKKDRLITEAYELMNIFGSILKKYNT
;
A
#
# COMPACT_ATOMS: atom_id res chain seq x y z
N GLU A 1 -1.82 -12.54 5.01
CA GLU A 1 -2.55 -13.13 6.16
C GLU A 1 -3.91 -12.48 6.45
N LEU A 2 -4.05 -11.14 6.46
CA LEU A 2 -5.35 -10.48 6.74
C LEU A 2 -6.49 -11.00 5.83
N ILE A 3 -6.30 -10.94 4.51
CA ILE A 3 -7.31 -11.30 3.51
C ILE A 3 -7.78 -12.75 3.64
N ARG A 4 -6.88 -13.68 4.03
CA ARG A 4 -7.20 -15.10 4.16
C ARG A 4 -8.20 -15.39 5.28
N ASN A 5 -8.34 -14.48 6.24
CA ASN A 5 -9.22 -14.61 7.40
C ASN A 5 -10.50 -13.76 7.27
N LEU A 6 -10.73 -13.09 6.13
CA LEU A 6 -11.93 -12.29 5.92
C LEU A 6 -13.13 -13.17 5.56
N LYS A 7 -14.32 -12.77 6.02
CA LYS A 7 -15.57 -13.33 5.52
C LYS A 7 -15.69 -13.06 4.02
N MET A 8 -16.02 -14.11 3.25
CA MET A 8 -16.23 -14.02 1.81
C MET A 8 -17.57 -13.36 1.49
N THR A 9 -17.59 -12.03 1.52
CA THR A 9 -18.68 -11.21 0.98
C THR A 9 -18.26 -10.67 -0.39
N VAL A 10 -19.23 -10.28 -1.22
CA VAL A 10 -18.94 -9.69 -2.53
C VAL A 10 -18.04 -8.45 -2.39
N ALA A 11 -18.33 -7.58 -1.42
CA ALA A 11 -17.52 -6.39 -1.13
C ALA A 11 -16.08 -6.77 -0.75
N ASN A 12 -15.90 -7.67 0.22
CA ASN A 12 -14.56 -8.08 0.65
C ASN A 12 -13.77 -8.76 -0.46
N LEU A 13 -14.42 -9.53 -1.34
CA LEU A 13 -13.76 -10.18 -2.47
C LEU A 13 -13.20 -9.14 -3.46
N GLU A 14 -14.00 -8.14 -3.82
CA GLU A 14 -13.57 -7.10 -4.75
C GLU A 14 -12.52 -6.17 -4.13
N ASP A 15 -12.74 -5.71 -2.89
CA ASP A 15 -11.79 -4.85 -2.18
C ASP A 15 -10.45 -5.57 -1.93
N SER A 16 -10.48 -6.86 -1.62
CA SER A 16 -9.26 -7.66 -1.42
C SER A 16 -8.45 -7.81 -2.70
N LYS A 17 -9.09 -8.00 -3.85
CA LYS A 17 -8.39 -8.06 -5.16
C LYS A 17 -7.66 -6.74 -5.43
N GLN A 18 -8.32 -5.62 -5.19
CA GLN A 18 -7.71 -4.30 -5.37
C GLN A 18 -6.55 -4.08 -4.40
N LEU A 19 -6.72 -4.43 -3.12
CA LEU A 19 -5.66 -4.35 -2.12
C LEU A 19 -4.44 -5.20 -2.47
N ILE A 20 -4.63 -6.44 -2.92
CA ILE A 20 -3.50 -7.33 -3.28
C ILE A 20 -2.66 -6.71 -4.40
N ARG A 21 -3.32 -6.16 -5.42
CA ARG A 21 -2.63 -5.52 -6.54
C ARG A 21 -1.87 -4.26 -6.10
N ALA A 22 -2.54 -3.36 -5.39
CA ALA A 22 -1.94 -2.12 -4.93
C ALA A 22 -0.76 -2.38 -3.99
N SER A 23 -0.94 -3.27 -3.00
CA SER A 23 0.11 -3.58 -2.01
C SER A 23 1.33 -4.25 -2.63
N GLY A 24 1.16 -5.15 -3.59
CA GLY A 24 2.28 -5.71 -4.36
C GLY A 24 3.00 -4.67 -5.20
N SER A 25 2.26 -3.74 -5.81
CA SER A 25 2.80 -2.66 -6.66
C SER A 25 3.70 -1.69 -5.88
N VAL A 26 3.47 -1.50 -4.57
CA VAL A 26 4.33 -0.67 -3.71
C VAL A 26 5.78 -1.16 -3.73
N GLY A 27 5.97 -2.44 -3.40
CA GLY A 27 7.29 -3.06 -3.33
C GLY A 27 7.92 -3.23 -4.71
N ALA A 28 7.14 -3.66 -5.70
CA ALA A 28 7.61 -3.81 -7.07
C ALA A 28 8.22 -2.50 -7.60
N ASN A 29 7.50 -1.38 -7.52
CA ASN A 29 8.03 -0.10 -7.97
C ASN A 29 9.18 0.42 -7.10
N TYR A 30 9.26 0.03 -5.83
CA TYR A 30 10.39 0.43 -4.99
C TYR A 30 11.68 -0.28 -5.42
N ILE A 31 11.57 -1.56 -5.84
CA ILE A 31 12.68 -2.32 -6.43
C ILE A 31 13.13 -1.64 -7.73
N GLU A 32 12.20 -1.36 -8.65
CA GLU A 32 12.52 -0.66 -9.91
C GLU A 32 13.16 0.71 -9.68
N ALA A 33 12.72 1.46 -8.65
CA ALA A 33 13.37 2.71 -8.29
C ALA A 33 14.84 2.49 -7.90
N ASN A 34 15.14 1.47 -7.11
CA ASN A 34 16.52 1.20 -6.69
C ASN A 34 17.41 0.73 -7.85
N ASP A 35 16.83 0.09 -8.87
CA ASP A 35 17.52 -0.34 -10.10
C ASP A 35 17.44 0.70 -11.23
N SER A 36 17.06 1.93 -10.91
CA SER A 36 16.77 2.98 -11.89
C SER A 36 17.94 3.31 -12.83
N LEU A 37 17.59 3.67 -14.07
CA LEU A 37 18.56 4.10 -15.09
C LEU A 37 18.96 5.59 -14.97
N GLY A 38 18.46 6.28 -13.95
CA GLY A 38 18.77 7.67 -13.66
C GLY A 38 17.67 8.38 -12.87
N ASN A 39 17.93 9.64 -12.48
CA ASN A 39 17.06 10.37 -11.54
C ASN A 39 15.59 10.49 -11.98
N LYS A 40 15.32 10.67 -13.28
CA LYS A 40 13.95 10.78 -13.78
C LYS A 40 13.17 9.48 -13.60
N ASP A 41 13.84 8.36 -13.85
CA ASP A 41 13.30 7.01 -13.74
C ASP A 41 13.08 6.62 -12.27
N PHE A 42 14.09 6.87 -11.43
CA PHE A 42 13.98 6.78 -9.97
C PHE A 42 12.75 7.52 -9.43
N LEU A 43 12.61 8.80 -9.80
CA LEU A 43 11.51 9.64 -9.33
C LEU A 43 10.15 9.17 -9.83
N MET A 44 10.08 8.61 -11.04
CA MET A 44 8.84 8.03 -11.56
C MET A 44 8.40 6.84 -10.70
N HIS A 45 9.28 5.86 -10.51
CA HIS A 45 8.98 4.67 -9.73
C HIS A 45 8.68 4.98 -8.26
N MET A 46 9.44 5.89 -7.63
CA MET A 46 9.14 6.36 -6.27
C MET A 46 7.76 7.04 -6.14
N ARG A 47 7.34 7.80 -7.16
CA ARG A 47 5.98 8.39 -7.19
C ARG A 47 4.91 7.30 -7.30
N ILE A 48 5.16 6.27 -8.09
CA ILE A 48 4.24 5.12 -8.22
C ILE A 48 4.16 4.37 -6.88
N SER A 49 5.28 4.01 -6.24
CA SER A 49 5.26 3.35 -4.91
C SER A 49 4.46 4.15 -3.88
N ARG A 50 4.61 5.48 -3.86
CA ARG A 50 3.82 6.36 -2.98
C ARG A 50 2.33 6.36 -3.31
N LYS A 51 1.97 6.40 -4.59
CA LYS A 51 0.57 6.33 -5.03
C LYS A 51 -0.05 4.99 -4.59
N GLU A 52 0.64 3.90 -4.82
CA GLU A 52 0.18 2.54 -4.50
C GLU A 52 0.07 2.30 -2.99
N ALA A 53 0.95 2.90 -2.18
CA ALA A 53 0.84 2.85 -0.72
C ALA A 53 -0.43 3.59 -0.25
N LYS A 54 -0.74 4.73 -0.88
CA LYS A 54 -1.97 5.49 -0.61
C LYS A 54 -3.22 4.71 -1.00
N GLU A 55 -3.21 4.04 -2.15
CA GLU A 55 -4.31 3.18 -2.60
C GLU A 55 -4.48 1.96 -1.71
N SER A 56 -3.39 1.28 -1.33
CA SER A 56 -3.40 0.17 -0.37
C SER A 56 -4.07 0.58 0.94
N ARG A 57 -3.72 1.76 1.46
CA ARG A 57 -4.34 2.32 2.66
C ARG A 57 -5.84 2.58 2.49
N PHE A 58 -6.27 3.03 1.32
CA PHE A 58 -7.68 3.22 1.02
C PHE A 58 -8.44 1.88 1.03
N TRP A 59 -7.94 0.88 0.32
CA TRP A 59 -8.59 -0.44 0.26
C TRP A 59 -8.64 -1.13 1.63
N LEU A 60 -7.57 -1.01 2.44
CA LEU A 60 -7.58 -1.49 3.82
C LEU A 60 -8.71 -0.88 4.66
N ARG A 61 -9.09 0.37 4.42
CA ARG A 61 -10.19 1.04 5.16
C ARG A 61 -11.57 0.52 4.76
N LEU A 62 -11.74 0.09 3.50
CA LEU A 62 -13.00 -0.45 2.99
C LEU A 62 -13.27 -1.87 3.47
N LEU A 63 -12.22 -2.66 3.74
CA LEU A 63 -12.37 -4.05 4.20
C LEU A 63 -13.24 -4.15 5.47
N TYR A 64 -14.26 -5.01 5.37
CA TYR A 64 -15.12 -5.38 6.48
C TYR A 64 -14.58 -6.61 7.21
N VAL A 65 -14.13 -6.41 8.43
CA VAL A 65 -13.55 -7.45 9.30
C VAL A 65 -14.55 -8.03 10.31
N GLY A 66 -15.81 -7.58 10.29
CA GLY A 66 -16.81 -7.98 11.29
C GLY A 66 -16.45 -7.52 12.70
N ASP A 67 -16.84 -8.30 13.70
CA ASP A 67 -16.58 -8.04 15.11
C ASP A 67 -15.31 -8.71 15.66
N ASP A 68 -14.45 -9.21 14.77
CA ASP A 68 -13.18 -9.80 15.16
C ASP A 68 -12.16 -8.71 15.52
N ASN A 69 -11.90 -8.56 16.82
CA ASN A 69 -10.97 -7.56 17.34
C ASN A 69 -9.52 -7.78 16.89
N ALA A 70 -9.08 -9.03 16.71
CA ALA A 70 -7.73 -9.33 16.24
C ALA A 70 -7.56 -8.91 14.77
N LEU A 71 -8.59 -9.13 13.94
CA LEU A 71 -8.59 -8.65 12.56
C LEU A 71 -8.69 -7.12 12.47
N LYS A 72 -9.48 -6.47 13.33
CA LYS A 72 -9.52 -4.99 13.44
C LYS A 72 -8.13 -4.43 13.76
N GLU A 73 -7.48 -4.93 14.80
CA GLU A 73 -6.14 -4.48 15.20
C GLU A 73 -5.10 -4.73 14.09
N LYS A 74 -5.16 -5.88 13.41
CA LYS A 74 -4.29 -6.18 12.28
C LYS A 74 -4.53 -5.22 11.10
N LYS A 75 -5.79 -4.94 10.77
CA LYS A 75 -6.17 -3.99 9.73
C LYS A 75 -5.63 -2.58 10.05
N ASP A 76 -5.81 -2.13 11.28
CA ASP A 76 -5.36 -0.79 11.72
C ASP A 76 -3.84 -0.66 11.71
N ARG A 77 -3.10 -1.70 12.13
CA ARG A 77 -1.64 -1.75 11.97
C ARG A 77 -1.20 -1.60 10.51
N LEU A 78 -1.84 -2.32 9.59
CA LEU A 78 -1.53 -2.23 8.16
C LEU A 78 -1.91 -0.85 7.57
N ILE A 79 -2.97 -0.22 8.06
CA ILE A 79 -3.34 1.17 7.66
C ILE A 79 -2.26 2.16 8.11
N THR A 80 -1.71 1.97 9.30
CA THR A 80 -0.61 2.78 9.85
C THR A 80 0.66 2.54 9.04
N GLU A 81 1.04 1.30 8.78
CA GLU A 81 2.22 0.95 7.97
C GLU A 81 2.14 1.54 6.56
N ALA A 82 0.99 1.43 5.89
CA ALA A 82 0.79 2.03 4.57
C ALA A 82 0.91 3.57 4.59
N TYR A 83 0.52 4.21 5.71
CA TYR A 83 0.69 5.65 5.91
C TYR A 83 2.17 6.02 6.14
N GLU A 84 2.89 5.23 6.92
CA GLU A 84 4.32 5.41 7.15
C GLU A 84 5.11 5.29 5.84
N LEU A 85 4.83 4.27 5.02
CA LEU A 85 5.41 4.12 3.69
C LEU A 85 5.13 5.34 2.80
N MET A 86 3.89 5.82 2.77
CA MET A 86 3.53 7.03 2.01
C MET A 86 4.34 8.27 2.44
N ASN A 87 4.62 8.40 3.74
CA ASN A 87 5.42 9.49 4.29
C ASN A 87 6.91 9.32 3.98
N ILE A 88 7.45 8.12 4.12
CA ILE A 88 8.84 7.78 3.78
C ILE A 88 9.11 8.12 2.31
N PHE A 89 8.29 7.61 1.39
CA PHE A 89 8.42 7.89 -0.03
C PHE A 89 8.23 9.39 -0.34
N GLY A 90 7.32 10.06 0.39
CA GLY A 90 7.14 11.51 0.28
C GLY A 90 8.40 12.29 0.67
N SER A 91 9.07 11.89 1.75
CA SER A 91 10.32 12.52 2.21
C SER A 91 11.48 12.29 1.23
N ILE A 92 11.60 11.09 0.66
CA ILE A 92 12.58 10.78 -0.39
C ILE A 92 12.35 11.69 -1.61
N LEU A 93 11.10 11.76 -2.10
CA LEU A 93 10.76 12.60 -3.25
C LEU A 93 11.06 14.08 -3.00
N LYS A 94 10.83 14.60 -1.79
CA LYS A 94 11.16 16.00 -1.47
C LYS A 94 12.67 16.25 -1.61
N LYS A 95 13.50 15.37 -1.06
CA LYS A 95 14.97 15.50 -1.11
C LYS A 95 15.54 15.54 -2.54
N TYR A 96 14.91 14.84 -3.49
CA TYR A 96 15.36 14.80 -4.89
C TYR A 96 14.79 15.91 -5.78
N ASN A 97 13.73 16.61 -5.35
CA ASN A 97 13.21 17.79 -6.05
C ASN A 97 13.78 19.10 -5.49
N THR A 98 14.72 19.02 -4.53
CA THR A 98 15.49 20.15 -4.01
C THR A 98 16.85 20.16 -4.68
#